data_AF-A0A5Q2QDH2-F1
#
_entry.id   AF-A0A5Q2QDH2-F1
#
_cell.length_a   1.000
_cell.length_b   1.000
_cell.length_c   1.000
_cell.angle_alpha   90.00
_cell.angle_beta   90.00
_cell.angle_gamma   90.00
#
_symmetry.space_group_name_H-M   'P 1'
#
loop_
_entity.id
_entity.type
_entity.pdbx_description
1 polymer ?
#
loop_
_entity_poly.entity_id
_entity_poly.type
_entity_poly.pdbx_seq_one_letter_code
_entity_poly.pdbx_strand_id
1 'polypeptide(L)'
;MDANIALFILIAAVGALTLSSWLYQRQQAELARRLQITKLSRTVRELDEGLALLDALGSSLVLREAFHGMRQALVQRLANMDPKQGWATRLGDEAPDSPGSAAGPFVLANLNAVPPVQLRLAAMRDALATATQDPDLLIEINELIALVQLDTLLSDTVNMITASKQHEQCRANLSKARTLLRSPMLSTPTKANRGQQVNDIGMGMAKQARIELEASLSGGDSIEQAFIDMLNQPPASL
;
A
#
# COMPACT_ATOMS: atom_id res chain seq x y z
N MET A 1 -33.08 -69.17 7.54
CA MET A 1 -33.63 -67.89 7.03
C MET A 1 -32.91 -66.69 7.63
N ASP A 2 -32.53 -66.73 8.91
CA ASP A 2 -31.95 -65.58 9.63
C ASP A 2 -30.57 -65.11 9.14
N ALA A 3 -29.70 -66.03 8.70
CA ALA A 3 -28.37 -65.69 8.19
C ALA A 3 -28.41 -64.85 6.89
N ASN A 4 -29.40 -65.08 6.02
CA ASN A 4 -29.55 -64.30 4.78
C ASN A 4 -30.07 -62.88 5.09
N ILE A 5 -30.94 -62.74 6.09
CA ILE A 5 -31.45 -61.42 6.52
C ILE A 5 -30.32 -60.59 7.13
N ALA A 6 -29.48 -61.21 7.97
CA ALA A 6 -28.29 -60.57 8.54
C ALA A 6 -27.31 -60.10 7.45
N LEU A 7 -27.09 -60.90 6.39
CA LEU A 7 -26.25 -60.54 5.26
C LEU A 7 -26.79 -59.31 4.50
N PHE A 8 -28.09 -59.26 4.21
CA PHE A 8 -28.71 -58.12 3.53
C PHE A 8 -28.67 -56.83 4.35
N ILE A 9 -28.85 -56.92 5.68
CA ILE A 9 -28.70 -55.78 6.59
C ILE A 9 -27.26 -55.27 6.57
N LEU A 10 -26.27 -56.17 6.56
CA LEU A 10 -24.87 -55.79 6.52
C LEU A 10 -24.49 -55.08 5.20
N ILE A 11 -24.99 -55.58 4.07
CA ILE A 11 -24.81 -54.92 2.75
C ILE A 11 -25.47 -53.54 2.74
N ALA A 12 -26.69 -53.41 3.28
CA ALA A 12 -27.39 -52.12 3.35
C ALA A 12 -26.65 -51.12 4.25
N ALA A 13 -26.12 -51.56 5.39
CA ALA A 13 -25.33 -50.72 6.29
C ALA A 13 -24.03 -50.23 5.63
N VAL A 14 -23.28 -51.13 4.97
CA VAL A 14 -22.06 -50.77 4.23
C VAL A 14 -22.37 -49.83 3.06
N GLY A 15 -23.46 -50.07 2.33
CA GLY A 15 -23.92 -49.19 1.25
C GLY A 15 -24.29 -47.79 1.76
N ALA A 16 -25.01 -47.69 2.88
CA ALA A 16 -25.37 -46.41 3.49
C ALA A 16 -24.15 -45.64 4.01
N LEU A 17 -23.19 -46.33 4.63
CA LEU A 17 -21.95 -45.72 5.13
C LEU A 17 -21.05 -45.21 4.00
N THR A 18 -20.94 -45.96 2.90
CA THR A 18 -20.16 -45.55 1.72
C THR A 18 -20.81 -44.37 0.99
N LEU A 19 -22.14 -44.37 0.82
CA LEU A 19 -22.88 -43.23 0.26
C LEU A 19 -22.77 -41.98 1.14
N SER A 20 -22.89 -42.12 2.46
CA SER A 20 -22.72 -41.01 3.42
C SER A 20 -21.31 -40.43 3.35
N SER A 21 -20.28 -41.28 3.32
CA SER A 21 -18.88 -40.85 3.16
C SER A 21 -18.65 -40.12 1.84
N TRP A 22 -19.20 -40.63 0.74
CA TRP A 22 -19.09 -40.00 -0.58
C TRP A 22 -19.81 -38.65 -0.65
N LEU A 23 -21.02 -38.55 -0.11
CA LEU A 23 -21.78 -37.29 -0.03
C LEU A 23 -21.06 -36.26 0.84
N TYR A 24 -20.47 -36.69 1.96
CA TYR A 24 -19.68 -35.83 2.83
C TYR A 24 -18.42 -35.30 2.13
N GLN A 25 -17.68 -36.16 1.43
CA GLN A 25 -16.53 -35.74 0.61
C GLN A 25 -16.95 -34.74 -0.49
N ARG A 26 -18.09 -34.98 -1.13
CA ARG A 26 -18.63 -34.07 -2.14
C ARG A 26 -19.03 -32.72 -1.56
N GLN A 27 -19.62 -32.68 -0.37
CA GLN A 27 -19.93 -31.43 0.34
C GLN A 27 -18.66 -30.68 0.76
N GLN A 28 -17.65 -31.37 1.28
CA GLN A 28 -16.37 -30.75 1.63
C GLN A 28 -15.65 -30.16 0.41
N ALA A 29 -15.64 -30.88 -0.72
CA ALA A 29 -15.06 -30.39 -1.97
C ALA A 29 -15.80 -29.14 -2.49
N GLU A 30 -17.13 -29.12 -2.40
CA GLU A 30 -17.95 -27.97 -2.79
C GLU A 30 -17.70 -26.75 -1.88
N LEU A 31 -17.59 -26.95 -0.57
CA LEU A 31 -17.25 -25.88 0.38
C LEU A 31 -15.83 -25.33 0.12
N ALA A 32 -14.84 -26.21 -0.10
CA ALA A 32 -13.48 -25.82 -0.43
C ALA A 32 -13.42 -25.00 -1.72
N ARG A 33 -14.18 -25.42 -2.76
CA ARG A 33 -14.32 -24.71 -4.02
C ARG A 33 -14.91 -23.31 -3.81
N ARG A 34 -15.99 -23.18 -3.03
CA ARG A 34 -16.61 -21.88 -2.72
C ARG A 34 -15.65 -20.94 -1.98
N LEU A 35 -14.90 -21.46 -1.01
CA LEU A 35 -13.89 -20.68 -0.30
C LEU A 35 -12.77 -20.21 -1.23
N GLN A 36 -12.29 -21.07 -2.13
CA GLN A 36 -11.30 -20.70 -3.13
C GLN A 36 -11.83 -19.60 -4.07
N ILE A 37 -13.05 -19.74 -4.55
CA ILE A 37 -13.72 -18.74 -5.40
C ILE A 37 -13.77 -17.37 -4.69
N THR A 38 -14.27 -17.32 -3.46
CA THR A 38 -14.35 -16.07 -2.69
C THR A 38 -12.99 -15.44 -2.44
N LYS A 39 -11.96 -16.25 -2.21
CA LYS A 39 -10.59 -15.76 -2.04
C LYS A 39 -10.07 -15.14 -3.33
N LEU A 40 -10.22 -15.85 -4.46
CA LEU A 40 -9.77 -15.39 -5.77
C LEU A 40 -10.52 -14.15 -6.24
N SER A 41 -11.84 -14.06 -6.02
CA SER A 41 -12.62 -12.86 -6.40
C SER A 41 -12.16 -11.62 -5.66
N ARG A 42 -11.90 -11.75 -4.36
CA ARG A 42 -11.33 -10.68 -3.55
C ARG A 42 -9.97 -10.24 -4.08
N THR A 43 -9.10 -11.20 -4.44
CA THR A 43 -7.79 -10.89 -5.02
C THR A 43 -7.90 -10.17 -6.37
N VAL A 44 -8.85 -10.53 -7.23
CA VAL A 44 -9.09 -9.81 -8.50
C VAL A 44 -9.51 -8.37 -8.23
N ARG A 45 -10.43 -8.14 -7.29
CA ARG A 45 -10.85 -6.78 -6.93
C ARG A 45 -9.71 -5.95 -6.35
N GLU A 46 -8.87 -6.56 -5.52
CA GLU A 46 -7.67 -5.90 -4.98
C GLU A 46 -6.67 -5.54 -6.08
N LEU A 47 -6.55 -6.35 -7.14
CA LEU A 47 -5.74 -6.04 -8.33
C LEU A 47 -6.33 -4.92 -9.18
N ASP A 48 -7.65 -4.87 -9.35
CA ASP A 48 -8.32 -3.79 -10.08
C ASP A 48 -8.08 -2.42 -9.42
N GLU A 49 -8.21 -2.36 -8.10
CA GLU A 49 -7.91 -1.16 -7.33
C GLU A 49 -6.40 -0.84 -7.35
N GLY A 50 -5.53 -1.85 -7.44
CA GLY A 50 -4.09 -1.69 -7.61
C GLY A 50 -3.70 -1.15 -8.99
N LEU A 51 -4.37 -1.59 -10.05
CA LEU A 51 -4.18 -1.09 -11.42
C LEU A 51 -4.57 0.39 -11.52
N ALA A 52 -5.69 0.78 -10.92
CA ALA A 52 -6.09 2.19 -10.84
C ALA A 52 -5.05 3.04 -10.08
N LEU A 53 -4.44 2.48 -9.03
CA LEU A 53 -3.38 3.14 -8.28
C LEU A 53 -2.11 3.31 -9.13
N LEU A 54 -1.68 2.29 -9.87
CA LEU A 54 -0.52 2.35 -10.76
C LEU A 54 -0.70 3.40 -11.86
N ASP A 55 -1.90 3.47 -12.42
CA ASP A 55 -2.26 4.47 -13.42
C ASP A 55 -2.17 5.89 -12.84
N ALA A 56 -2.74 6.10 -11.64
CA ALA A 56 -2.65 7.38 -10.94
C ALA A 56 -1.20 7.77 -10.59
N LEU A 57 -0.34 6.79 -10.30
CA LEU A 57 1.09 7.01 -10.01
C LEU A 57 1.94 7.21 -11.28
N GLY A 58 1.36 7.08 -12.47
CA GLY A 58 2.05 7.25 -13.74
C GLY A 58 3.02 6.13 -14.07
N SER A 59 2.70 4.89 -13.69
CA SER A 59 3.55 3.73 -14.02
C SER A 59 3.64 3.48 -15.52
N SER A 60 4.67 2.75 -15.93
CA SER A 60 4.89 2.35 -17.33
C SER A 60 3.72 1.52 -17.86
N LEU A 61 3.57 1.53 -19.19
CA LEU A 61 2.62 0.67 -19.87
C LEU A 61 2.95 -0.82 -19.63
N VAL A 62 4.23 -1.17 -19.64
CA VAL A 62 4.70 -2.56 -19.46
C VAL A 62 4.32 -3.09 -18.09
N LEU A 63 4.46 -2.28 -17.04
CA LEU A 63 4.05 -2.67 -15.70
C LEU A 63 2.55 -2.86 -15.59
N ARG A 64 1.75 -1.95 -16.16
CA ARG A 64 0.29 -2.07 -16.19
C ARG A 64 -0.14 -3.33 -16.94
N GLU A 65 0.46 -3.62 -18.10
CA GLU A 65 0.21 -4.82 -18.89
C GLU A 65 0.53 -6.11 -18.11
N ALA A 66 1.63 -6.14 -17.34
CA ALA A 66 1.96 -7.28 -16.49
C ALA A 66 0.88 -7.56 -15.43
N PHE A 67 0.40 -6.50 -14.74
CA PHE A 67 -0.72 -6.64 -13.80
C PHE A 67 -2.04 -7.01 -14.48
N HIS A 68 -2.30 -6.51 -15.69
CA HIS A 68 -3.44 -6.95 -16.50
C HIS A 68 -3.35 -8.44 -16.88
N GLY A 69 -2.17 -8.94 -17.24
CA GLY A 69 -1.95 -10.37 -17.50
C GLY A 69 -2.21 -11.23 -16.27
N MET A 70 -1.72 -10.81 -15.10
CA MET A 70 -2.01 -11.49 -13.82
C MET A 70 -3.51 -11.51 -13.52
N ARG A 71 -4.18 -10.37 -13.69
CA ARG A 71 -5.63 -10.23 -13.54
C ARG A 71 -6.38 -11.18 -14.46
N GLN A 72 -6.07 -11.17 -15.76
CA GLN A 72 -6.72 -12.03 -16.76
C GLN A 72 -6.52 -13.52 -16.43
N ALA A 73 -5.33 -13.93 -15.99
CA ALA A 73 -5.07 -15.31 -15.59
C ALA A 73 -5.94 -15.74 -14.39
N LEU A 74 -6.13 -14.85 -13.40
CA LEU A 74 -6.98 -15.11 -12.24
C LEU A 74 -8.47 -15.14 -12.60
N VAL A 75 -8.93 -14.24 -13.48
CA VAL A 75 -10.29 -14.23 -14.01
C VAL A 75 -10.56 -15.52 -14.80
N GLN A 76 -9.63 -15.96 -15.65
CA GLN A 76 -9.76 -17.21 -16.39
C GLN A 76 -9.82 -18.42 -15.45
N ARG A 77 -9.02 -18.42 -14.38
CA ARG A 77 -9.05 -19.46 -13.35
C ARG A 77 -10.40 -19.49 -12.64
N LEU A 78 -10.94 -18.32 -12.27
CA LEU A 78 -12.27 -18.17 -11.68
C LEU A 78 -13.37 -18.68 -12.62
N ALA A 79 -13.33 -18.32 -13.91
CA ALA A 79 -14.29 -18.78 -14.91
C ALA A 79 -14.29 -20.31 -15.04
N ASN A 80 -13.11 -20.94 -15.03
CA ASN A 80 -12.98 -22.41 -15.04
C ASN A 80 -13.51 -23.05 -13.73
N MET A 81 -13.38 -22.35 -12.60
CA MET A 81 -13.86 -22.80 -11.30
C MET A 81 -15.35 -22.54 -11.06
N ASP A 82 -16.05 -21.72 -11.82
CA ASP A 82 -17.50 -21.58 -11.74
C ASP A 82 -18.13 -21.29 -13.12
N PRO A 83 -18.26 -22.32 -13.97
CA PRO A 83 -18.78 -22.15 -15.33
C PRO A 83 -20.28 -21.86 -15.37
N LYS A 84 -21.00 -21.95 -14.24
CA LYS A 84 -22.47 -21.86 -14.18
C LYS A 84 -22.98 -20.50 -13.71
N GLN A 85 -22.16 -19.73 -13.01
CA GLN A 85 -22.52 -18.37 -12.61
C GLN A 85 -21.71 -17.38 -13.45
N GLY A 86 -22.37 -16.68 -14.37
CA GLY A 86 -21.76 -15.68 -15.25
C GLY A 86 -21.27 -14.40 -14.54
N TRP A 87 -20.93 -14.45 -13.26
CA TRP A 87 -20.34 -13.33 -12.53
C TRP A 87 -18.84 -13.21 -12.79
N ALA A 88 -18.11 -14.31 -13.04
CA ALA A 88 -16.69 -14.27 -13.43
C ALA A 88 -16.52 -13.71 -14.86
N THR A 89 -17.43 -14.05 -15.78
CA THR A 89 -17.56 -13.41 -17.09
C THR A 89 -17.96 -11.94 -16.96
N ARG A 90 -18.97 -11.61 -16.14
CA ARG A 90 -19.31 -10.21 -15.83
C ARG A 90 -18.16 -9.43 -15.19
N LEU A 91 -17.32 -10.03 -14.35
CA LEU A 91 -16.12 -9.37 -13.80
C LEU A 91 -15.02 -9.17 -14.84
N GLY A 92 -14.97 -10.04 -15.85
CA GLY A 92 -14.14 -9.85 -17.05
C GLY A 92 -14.67 -8.70 -17.90
N ASP A 93 -15.98 -8.67 -18.15
CA ASP A 93 -16.68 -7.74 -19.05
C ASP A 93 -16.96 -6.35 -18.44
N GLU A 94 -17.11 -6.24 -17.11
CA GLU A 94 -17.36 -4.97 -16.38
C GLU A 94 -16.06 -4.28 -15.94
N ALA A 95 -14.94 -4.98 -16.00
CA ALA A 95 -13.68 -4.38 -15.65
C ALA A 95 -13.15 -3.55 -16.80
N PRO A 96 -12.54 -2.38 -16.51
CA PRO A 96 -12.10 -1.46 -17.53
C PRO A 96 -11.16 -2.17 -18.52
N ASP A 97 -11.55 -2.12 -19.80
CA ASP A 97 -10.76 -2.56 -20.94
C ASP A 97 -9.52 -1.69 -21.06
N SER A 98 -8.49 -1.99 -20.27
CA SER A 98 -7.24 -1.23 -20.19
C SER A 98 -7.43 0.20 -19.62
N PRO A 99 -6.48 0.76 -18.86
CA PRO A 99 -6.53 2.19 -18.56
C PRO A 99 -6.24 2.94 -19.86
N GLY A 100 -7.32 3.29 -20.55
CA GLY A 100 -7.33 4.28 -21.61
C GLY A 100 -6.91 5.63 -21.05
N SER A 101 -5.84 6.17 -21.64
CA SER A 101 -5.36 7.55 -21.60
C SER A 101 -4.58 8.00 -20.35
N ALA A 102 -3.43 8.62 -20.66
CA ALA A 102 -2.55 9.32 -19.74
C ALA A 102 -3.29 10.39 -18.93
N ALA A 103 -3.21 10.31 -17.61
CA ALA A 103 -3.67 11.37 -16.72
C ALA A 103 -2.60 11.74 -15.68
N GLY A 104 -1.62 12.53 -16.15
CA GLY A 104 -0.95 13.56 -15.37
C GLY A 104 -0.05 13.14 -14.19
N PRO A 105 0.83 14.05 -13.72
CA PRO A 105 1.65 13.79 -12.56
C PRO A 105 0.77 13.68 -11.31
N PHE A 106 0.87 12.57 -10.59
CA PHE A 106 0.25 12.36 -9.30
C PHE A 106 0.56 13.53 -8.36
N VAL A 107 -0.48 14.25 -7.93
CA VAL A 107 -0.38 15.21 -6.83
C VAL A 107 -0.97 14.52 -5.60
N LEU A 108 -0.12 14.21 -4.62
CA LEU A 108 -0.43 13.61 -3.31
C LEU A 108 -1.37 14.46 -2.40
N ALA A 109 -2.16 15.36 -2.98
CA ALA A 109 -2.90 16.40 -2.26
C ALA A 109 -4.21 15.94 -1.59
N ASN A 110 -4.60 14.66 -1.65
CA ASN A 110 -5.76 14.16 -0.90
C ASN A 110 -5.34 13.13 0.17
N LEU A 111 -4.79 13.68 1.25
CA LEU A 111 -4.26 13.01 2.44
C LEU A 111 -5.37 12.36 3.30
N ASN A 112 -5.79 11.16 2.92
CA ASN A 112 -6.34 10.15 3.84
C ASN A 112 -5.86 8.71 3.54
N ALA A 113 -4.97 8.51 2.56
CA ALA A 113 -4.62 7.17 2.08
C ALA A 113 -3.12 6.88 1.96
N VAL A 114 -2.25 7.57 2.69
CA VAL A 114 -0.80 7.38 2.48
C VAL A 114 -0.25 6.04 3.01
N PRO A 115 -0.53 5.61 4.26
CA PRO A 115 -0.22 4.24 4.71
C PRO A 115 -0.88 3.13 3.86
N PRO A 116 -2.18 3.22 3.48
CA PRO A 116 -2.79 2.17 2.66
C PRO A 116 -2.23 2.10 1.24
N VAL A 117 -1.76 3.21 0.65
CA VAL A 117 -1.08 3.19 -0.67
C VAL A 117 0.25 2.43 -0.59
N GLN A 118 1.08 2.71 0.41
CA GLN A 118 2.38 2.01 0.57
C GLN A 118 2.20 0.51 0.82
N LEU A 119 1.23 0.13 1.67
CA LEU A 119 0.89 -1.26 1.93
C LEU A 119 0.37 -1.97 0.67
N ARG A 120 -0.42 -1.28 -0.14
CA ARG A 120 -0.95 -1.83 -1.39
C ARG A 120 0.14 -2.00 -2.43
N LEU A 121 1.04 -1.04 -2.60
CA LEU A 121 2.20 -1.19 -3.50
C LEU A 121 3.12 -2.34 -3.06
N ALA A 122 3.32 -2.53 -1.75
CA ALA A 122 4.08 -3.67 -1.24
C ALA A 122 3.40 -5.02 -1.58
N ALA A 123 2.07 -5.12 -1.39
CA ALA A 123 1.31 -6.30 -1.78
C ALA A 123 1.39 -6.56 -3.29
N MET A 124 1.36 -5.50 -4.10
CA MET A 124 1.52 -5.58 -5.56
C MET A 124 2.92 -6.05 -5.96
N ARG A 125 3.97 -5.55 -5.31
CA ARG A 125 5.35 -6.06 -5.49
C ARG A 125 5.43 -7.55 -5.20
N ASP A 126 4.89 -7.97 -4.07
CA ASP A 126 4.96 -9.38 -3.64
C ASP A 126 4.17 -10.27 -4.60
N ALA A 127 3.00 -9.82 -5.06
CA ALA A 127 2.23 -10.52 -6.09
C ALA A 127 3.01 -10.60 -7.41
N LEU A 128 3.62 -9.50 -7.86
CA LEU A 128 4.43 -9.46 -9.09
C LEU A 128 5.64 -10.40 -8.97
N ALA A 129 6.36 -10.38 -7.84
CA ALA A 129 7.52 -11.24 -7.59
C ALA A 129 7.18 -12.74 -7.61
N THR A 130 5.92 -13.10 -7.32
CA THR A 130 5.46 -14.49 -7.46
C THR A 130 5.02 -14.87 -8.88
N ALA A 131 4.67 -13.89 -9.71
CA ALA A 131 4.12 -14.10 -11.05
C ALA A 131 5.16 -13.95 -12.16
N THR A 132 6.21 -13.16 -11.96
CA THR A 132 7.26 -12.90 -12.95
C THR A 132 8.65 -12.92 -12.32
N GLN A 133 9.65 -13.23 -13.15
CA GLN A 133 11.08 -13.10 -12.81
C GLN A 133 11.71 -11.87 -13.48
N ASP A 134 10.91 -11.04 -14.15
CA ASP A 134 11.39 -9.83 -14.80
C ASP A 134 11.92 -8.82 -13.75
N PRO A 135 13.24 -8.56 -13.73
CA PRO A 135 13.82 -7.66 -12.75
C PRO A 135 13.41 -6.20 -12.99
N ASP A 136 13.12 -5.80 -14.22
CA ASP A 136 12.84 -4.40 -14.57
C ASP A 136 11.49 -3.96 -13.99
N LEU A 137 10.48 -4.84 -14.06
CA LEU A 137 9.16 -4.60 -13.46
C LEU A 137 9.22 -4.51 -11.94
N LEU A 138 10.05 -5.33 -11.30
CA LEU A 138 10.25 -5.29 -9.85
C LEU A 138 11.00 -4.03 -9.43
N ILE A 139 11.98 -3.58 -10.23
CA ILE A 139 12.68 -2.32 -10.00
C ILE A 139 11.68 -1.15 -10.10
N GLU A 140 10.82 -1.14 -11.11
CA GLU A 140 9.84 -0.06 -11.29
C GLU A 140 8.86 0.07 -10.11
N ILE A 141 8.29 -1.04 -9.62
CA ILE A 141 7.43 -0.99 -8.42
C ILE A 141 8.21 -0.50 -7.20
N ASN A 142 9.44 -0.96 -7.02
CA ASN A 142 10.27 -0.53 -5.89
C ASN A 142 10.62 0.96 -5.97
N GLU A 143 10.81 1.49 -7.18
CA GLU A 143 10.96 2.93 -7.43
C GLU A 143 9.69 3.67 -7.02
N LEU A 144 8.50 3.22 -7.47
CA LEU A 144 7.22 3.82 -7.09
C LEU A 144 6.99 3.82 -5.56
N ILE A 145 7.33 2.72 -4.88
CA ILE A 145 7.24 2.64 -3.41
C ILE A 145 8.16 3.70 -2.76
N ALA A 146 9.41 3.78 -3.21
CA ALA A 146 10.38 4.73 -2.68
C ALA A 146 9.93 6.18 -2.92
N LEU A 147 9.33 6.46 -4.07
CA LEU A 147 8.78 7.78 -4.41
C LEU A 147 7.61 8.17 -3.51
N VAL A 148 6.64 7.28 -3.34
CA VAL A 148 5.50 7.53 -2.45
C VAL A 148 5.98 7.75 -1.02
N GLN A 149 6.92 6.94 -0.53
CA GLN A 149 7.50 7.13 0.82
C GLN A 149 8.20 8.48 0.97
N LEU A 150 8.96 8.90 -0.05
CA LEU A 150 9.65 10.18 -0.05
C LEU A 150 8.65 11.33 0.00
N ASP A 151 7.69 11.35 -0.91
CA ASP A 151 6.74 12.44 -1.04
C ASP A 151 5.79 12.51 0.18
N THR A 152 5.51 11.36 0.82
CA THR A 152 4.82 11.30 2.13
C THR A 152 5.55 12.11 3.18
N LEU A 153 6.85 11.82 3.36
CA LEU A 153 7.67 12.49 4.37
C LEU A 153 7.77 13.98 4.09
N LEU A 154 7.87 14.37 2.83
CA LEU A 154 7.91 15.78 2.42
C LEU A 154 6.58 16.48 2.73
N SER A 155 5.46 15.87 2.36
CA SER A 155 4.12 16.40 2.62
C SER A 155 3.86 16.57 4.12
N ASP A 156 4.18 15.55 4.93
CA ASP A 156 4.05 15.61 6.38
C ASP A 156 4.91 16.72 6.97
N THR A 157 6.13 16.89 6.45
CA THR A 157 7.03 17.97 6.88
C THR A 157 6.45 19.35 6.59
N VAL A 158 5.89 19.57 5.39
CA VAL A 158 5.25 20.85 5.03
C VAL A 158 4.05 21.14 5.94
N ASN A 159 3.21 20.14 6.22
CA ASN A 159 2.07 20.27 7.13
C ASN A 159 2.52 20.58 8.57
N MET A 160 3.63 19.99 9.02
CA MET A 160 4.17 20.25 10.36
C MET A 160 4.83 21.65 10.47
N ILE A 161 5.52 22.11 9.42
CA ILE A 161 6.11 23.47 9.36
C ILE A 161 4.99 24.51 9.44
N THR A 162 3.92 24.33 8.67
CA THR A 162 2.77 25.25 8.68
C THR A 162 2.00 25.24 9.99
N ALA A 163 2.03 24.13 10.73
CA ALA A 163 1.40 24.02 12.05
C ALA A 163 2.28 24.51 13.22
N SER A 164 3.55 24.89 13.00
CA SER A 164 4.49 25.45 14.00
C SER A 164 4.63 24.66 15.32
N LYS A 165 4.45 23.33 15.30
CA LYS A 165 4.37 22.52 16.54
C LYS A 165 5.50 21.52 16.77
N GLN A 166 6.31 21.17 15.76
CA GLN A 166 7.17 19.97 15.83
C GLN A 166 8.46 20.04 14.99
N HIS A 167 9.35 21.02 15.25
CA HIS A 167 10.61 21.21 14.51
C HIS A 167 11.53 19.98 14.51
N GLU A 168 11.60 19.23 15.61
CA GLU A 168 12.41 18.00 15.69
C GLU A 168 11.86 16.88 14.78
N GLN A 169 10.54 16.75 14.69
CA GLN A 169 9.91 15.75 13.81
C GLN A 169 10.06 16.14 12.33
N CYS A 170 9.99 17.43 12.01
CA CYS A 170 10.32 17.95 10.67
C CYS A 170 11.75 17.59 10.28
N ARG A 171 12.73 17.81 11.17
CA ARG A 171 14.14 17.45 10.93
C ARG A 171 14.31 15.94 10.75
N ALA A 172 13.64 15.14 11.57
CA ALA A 172 13.68 13.68 11.45
C ALA A 172 13.11 13.21 10.10
N ASN A 173 11.98 13.76 9.65
CA ASN A 173 11.37 13.44 8.36
C ASN A 173 12.25 13.86 7.18
N LEU A 174 12.85 15.06 7.21
CA LEU A 174 13.80 15.49 6.18
C LEU A 174 15.06 14.62 6.16
N SER A 175 15.55 14.17 7.31
CA SER A 175 16.67 13.24 7.37
C SER A 175 16.31 11.90 6.73
N LYS A 176 15.12 11.35 7.01
CA LYS A 176 14.62 10.12 6.38
C LYS A 176 14.45 10.30 4.86
N ALA A 177 13.89 11.42 4.42
CA ALA A 177 13.74 11.76 3.01
C ALA A 177 15.10 11.82 2.28
N ARG A 178 16.11 12.42 2.91
CA ARG A 178 17.49 12.44 2.38
C ARG A 178 18.11 11.05 2.29
N THR A 179 17.83 10.16 3.24
CA THR A 179 18.26 8.77 3.17
C THR A 179 17.59 8.04 2.01
N LEU A 180 16.28 8.24 1.80
CA LEU A 180 15.56 7.67 0.65
C LEU A 180 16.09 8.17 -0.70
N LEU A 181 16.47 9.45 -0.80
CA LEU A 181 17.12 9.99 -2.01
C LEU A 181 18.44 9.31 -2.37
N ARG A 182 19.14 8.74 -1.38
CA ARG A 182 20.37 7.96 -1.59
C ARG A 182 20.08 6.51 -2.00
N SER A 183 18.82 6.08 -1.98
CA SER A 183 18.42 4.74 -2.38
C SER A 183 18.85 4.46 -3.83
N PRO A 184 19.39 3.26 -4.13
CA PRO A 184 19.69 2.87 -5.51
C PRO A 184 18.42 2.75 -6.37
N MET A 185 17.24 2.61 -5.75
CA MET A 185 15.96 2.39 -6.43
C MET A 185 15.40 3.62 -7.14
N LEU A 186 15.86 4.82 -6.80
CA LEU A 186 15.38 6.05 -7.44
C LEU A 186 16.26 6.40 -8.65
N SER A 187 15.63 6.70 -9.78
CA SER A 187 16.32 7.19 -10.98
C SER A 187 17.00 8.55 -10.75
N THR A 188 18.13 8.77 -11.44
CA THR A 188 18.91 10.02 -11.38
C THR A 188 18.10 11.30 -11.60
N PRO A 189 17.24 11.42 -12.64
CA PRO A 189 16.43 12.63 -12.84
C PRO A 189 15.49 12.88 -11.65
N THR A 190 14.91 11.81 -11.09
CA THR A 190 13.98 11.92 -9.98
C THR A 190 14.68 12.31 -8.68
N LYS A 191 15.87 11.76 -8.44
CA LYS A 191 16.76 12.17 -7.34
C LYS A 191 17.09 13.66 -7.39
N ALA A 192 17.39 14.19 -8.57
CA ALA A 192 17.73 15.60 -8.73
C ALA A 192 16.54 16.51 -8.42
N ASN A 193 15.37 16.23 -9.02
CA ASN A 193 14.14 17.01 -8.79
C ASN A 193 13.73 16.99 -7.32
N ARG A 194 13.62 15.80 -6.72
CA ARG A 194 13.21 15.66 -5.32
C ARG A 194 14.28 16.14 -4.34
N GLY A 195 15.56 16.08 -4.72
CA GLY A 195 16.66 16.68 -3.97
C GLY A 195 16.52 18.19 -3.84
N GLN A 196 16.10 18.87 -4.92
CA GLN A 196 15.76 20.29 -4.87
C GLN A 196 14.59 20.55 -3.93
N GLN A 197 13.50 19.79 -4.05
CA GLN A 197 12.33 19.94 -3.16
C GLN A 197 12.68 19.77 -1.67
N VAL A 198 13.51 18.78 -1.32
CA VAL A 198 13.99 18.58 0.06
C VAL A 198 14.76 19.81 0.56
N ASN A 199 15.57 20.43 -0.30
CA ASN A 199 16.32 21.64 0.06
C ASN A 199 15.40 22.85 0.22
N ASP A 200 14.40 23.01 -0.65
CA ASP A 200 13.43 24.09 -0.59
C ASP A 200 12.58 24.01 0.69
N ILE A 201 12.11 22.81 1.06
CA ILE A 201 11.38 22.59 2.32
C ILE A 201 12.29 22.84 3.53
N GLY A 202 13.56 22.41 3.47
CA GLY A 202 14.54 22.70 4.50
C GLY A 202 14.78 24.21 4.70
N MET A 203 14.81 24.97 3.60
CA MET A 203 14.91 26.43 3.63
C MET A 203 13.64 27.07 4.20
N GLY A 204 12.46 26.58 3.82
CA GLY A 204 11.18 26.99 4.38
C GLY A 204 11.11 26.80 5.91
N MET A 205 11.58 25.66 6.41
CA MET A 205 11.69 25.38 7.84
C MET A 205 12.63 26.38 8.54
N ALA A 206 13.80 26.66 7.96
CA ALA A 206 14.75 27.62 8.52
C ALA A 206 14.17 29.05 8.55
N LYS A 207 13.42 29.44 7.51
CA LYS A 207 12.72 30.73 7.45
C LYS A 207 11.63 30.82 8.52
N GLN A 208 10.84 29.76 8.72
CA GLN A 208 9.79 29.73 9.74
C GLN A 208 10.40 29.81 11.15
N ALA A 209 11.45 29.02 11.43
CA ALA A 209 12.15 29.08 12.72
C ALA A 209 12.74 30.47 13.00
N ARG A 210 13.23 31.16 11.96
CA ARG A 210 13.69 32.55 12.07
C ARG A 210 12.54 33.49 12.42
N ILE A 211 11.40 33.38 11.76
CA ILE A 211 10.21 34.23 12.04
C ILE A 211 9.72 33.99 13.48
N GLU A 212 9.68 32.74 13.95
CA GLU A 212 9.30 32.40 15.32
C GLU A 212 10.31 32.96 16.35
N LEU A 213 11.60 32.90 16.04
CA LEU A 213 12.65 33.49 16.88
C LEU A 213 12.53 35.01 16.91
N GLU A 214 12.35 35.67 15.77
CA GLU A 214 12.15 37.11 15.67
C GLU A 214 10.88 37.54 16.43
N ALA A 215 9.78 36.80 16.31
CA ALA A 215 8.56 37.04 17.08
C ALA A 215 8.80 36.90 18.59
N SER A 216 9.49 35.84 19.03
CA SER A 216 9.84 35.62 20.45
C SER A 216 10.75 36.71 21.00
N LEU A 217 11.73 37.17 20.20
CA LEU A 217 12.65 38.25 20.58
C LEU A 217 11.95 39.62 20.59
N SER A 218 11.09 39.90 19.62
CA SER A 218 10.31 41.14 19.55
C SER A 218 9.23 41.23 20.63
N GLY A 219 8.79 40.08 21.15
CA GLY A 219 7.88 39.98 22.28
C GLY A 219 8.51 40.30 23.64
N GLY A 220 9.84 40.47 23.73
CA GLY A 220 10.57 40.96 24.92
C GLY A 220 10.60 40.03 26.15
N ASP A 221 9.56 39.23 26.36
CA ASP A 221 9.29 38.48 27.59
C ASP A 221 10.21 37.28 27.84
N SER A 222 11.15 36.93 26.96
CA SER A 222 12.01 35.75 27.20
C SER A 222 13.44 36.10 27.62
N ILE A 223 14.00 37.23 27.17
CA ILE A 223 15.35 37.64 27.56
C ILE A 223 15.30 38.45 28.85
N GLU A 224 14.36 39.39 28.99
CA GLU A 224 14.19 40.14 30.24
C GLU A 224 13.75 39.22 31.38
N GLN A 225 12.82 38.30 31.14
CA GLN A 225 12.39 37.34 32.16
C GLN A 225 13.49 36.33 32.50
N ALA A 226 14.25 35.81 31.52
CA ALA A 226 15.40 34.94 31.81
C ALA A 226 16.53 35.69 32.55
N PHE A 227 16.72 36.98 32.28
CA PHE A 227 17.69 37.82 32.98
C PHE A 227 17.22 38.17 34.40
N ILE A 228 15.93 38.46 34.59
CA ILE A 228 15.28 38.66 35.89
C ILE A 228 15.32 37.36 36.72
N ASP A 229 15.06 36.21 36.10
CA ASP A 229 15.14 34.90 36.76
C ASP A 229 16.59 34.57 37.15
N MET A 230 17.58 34.94 36.33
CA MET A 230 19.00 34.78 36.67
C MET A 230 19.45 35.74 37.78
N LEU A 231 18.90 36.96 37.84
CA LEU A 231 19.15 37.93 38.92
C LEU A 231 18.42 37.57 40.23
N ASN A 232 17.28 36.88 40.14
CA ASN A 232 16.49 36.41 41.28
C ASN A 232 16.92 35.04 41.79
N GLN A 233 17.85 34.35 41.11
CA GLN A 233 18.49 33.17 41.69
C GLN A 233 19.36 33.62 42.89
N PRO A 234 19.14 33.06 44.09
CA PRO A 234 19.99 33.37 45.23
C PRO A 234 21.43 32.99 44.88
N PRO A 235 22.45 33.76 45.34
CA PRO A 235 23.84 33.47 45.02
C PRO A 235 24.12 32.02 45.38
N ALA A 236 24.60 31.25 44.40
CA ALA A 236 25.04 29.88 44.62
C ALA A 236 26.03 29.93 45.80
N SER A 237 25.62 29.35 46.92
CA SER A 237 26.42 29.28 48.13
C SER A 237 27.75 28.61 47.78
N LEU A 238 28.83 29.38 47.84
CA LEU A 238 30.21 28.88 47.95
C LEU A 238 30.39 28.19 49.30
#